data_AF-A0A1I1M7V6-F1
#
_entry.id   AF-A0A1I1M7V6-F1
#
_cell.length_a   1.000
_cell.length_b   1.000
_cell.length_c   1.000
_cell.angle_alpha   90.00
_cell.angle_beta   90.00
_cell.angle_gamma   90.00
#
_symmetry.space_group_name_H-M   'P 1'
#
loop_
_entity.id
_entity.type
_entity.pdbx_description
1 polymer ?
#
loop_
_entity_poly.entity_id
_entity_poly.type
_entity_poly.pdbx_seq_one_letter_code
_entity_poly.pdbx_strand_id
1 'polypeptide(L)'
;MFGKLKAAAGDAATSKATKILEPHIQPVLEKMRTLSPASISHNESYQSKVITPAKIAVLAATSGLSKLIPQFDEKFNHCMFHLRNELVDVSGDTVKLVPNFKEALPQALKEGLTPVNSNA
;
A
#
# COMPACT_ATOMS: atom_id res chain seq x y z
N MET A 1 -15.58 -23.68 13.98
CA MET A 1 -16.23 -22.41 13.55
C MET A 1 -15.38 -21.15 13.79
N PHE A 2 -14.47 -21.15 14.78
CA PHE A 2 -13.55 -20.02 15.07
C PHE A 2 -12.72 -19.51 13.88
N GLY A 3 -12.28 -20.40 12.97
CA GLY A 3 -11.53 -20.00 11.77
C GLY A 3 -12.31 -19.12 10.79
N LYS A 4 -13.61 -19.38 10.62
CA LYS A 4 -14.49 -18.57 9.74
C LYS A 4 -14.81 -17.20 10.33
N LEU A 5 -14.95 -17.11 11.66
CA LEU A 5 -15.09 -15.84 12.38
C LEU A 5 -13.81 -14.98 12.30
N LYS A 6 -12.63 -15.60 12.43
CA LYS A 6 -11.33 -14.89 12.32
C LYS A 6 -11.08 -14.39 10.90
N ALA A 7 -11.45 -15.16 9.89
CA ALA A 7 -11.35 -14.74 8.48
C ALA A 7 -12.30 -13.58 8.15
N ALA A 8 -13.57 -13.64 8.60
CA ALA A 8 -14.53 -12.56 8.40
C ALA A 8 -14.13 -11.26 9.13
N ALA A 9 -13.58 -11.37 10.34
CA ALA A 9 -13.04 -10.21 11.07
C ALA A 9 -11.80 -9.60 10.38
N GLY A 10 -10.94 -10.45 9.80
CA GLY A 10 -9.80 -10.02 9.00
C GLY A 10 -10.21 -9.24 7.75
N ASP A 11 -11.21 -9.72 7.01
CA ASP A 11 -11.70 -9.06 5.79
C ASP A 11 -12.38 -7.72 6.08
N ALA A 12 -13.15 -7.63 7.18
CA ALA A 12 -13.76 -6.37 7.62
C ALA A 12 -12.73 -5.33 8.07
N ALA A 13 -11.70 -5.75 8.81
CA ALA A 13 -10.61 -4.86 9.23
C ALA A 13 -9.79 -4.36 8.03
N THR A 14 -9.48 -5.25 7.08
CA THR A 14 -8.79 -4.87 5.83
C THR A 14 -9.63 -3.91 5.00
N SER A 15 -10.93 -4.16 4.83
CA SER A 15 -11.81 -3.24 4.10
C SER A 15 -11.87 -1.86 4.75
N LYS A 16 -11.93 -1.79 6.08
CA LYS A 16 -11.88 -0.52 6.82
C LYS A 16 -10.53 0.19 6.66
N ALA A 17 -9.43 -0.56 6.72
CA ALA A 17 -8.08 -0.05 6.50
C ALA A 17 -7.92 0.53 5.09
N THR A 18 -8.38 -0.17 4.05
CA THR A 18 -8.36 0.30 2.66
C THR A 18 -9.05 1.65 2.53
N LYS A 19 -10.27 1.79 3.06
CA LYS A 19 -11.03 3.06 3.01
C LYS A 19 -10.34 4.22 3.70
N ILE A 20 -9.60 3.95 4.78
CA ILE A 20 -8.82 4.97 5.50
C ILE A 20 -7.56 5.33 4.71
N LEU A 21 -6.87 4.33 4.16
CA LEU A 21 -5.58 4.50 3.49
C LEU A 21 -5.70 5.13 2.10
N GLU A 22 -6.72 4.78 1.34
CA GLU A 22 -6.93 5.24 -0.04
C GLU A 22 -6.73 6.75 -0.24
N PRO A 23 -7.40 7.66 0.50
CA PRO A 23 -7.23 9.10 0.33
C PRO A 23 -5.83 9.61 0.71
N HIS A 24 -5.04 8.84 1.46
CA HIS A 24 -3.67 9.19 1.84
C HIS A 24 -2.62 8.59 0.90
N ILE A 25 -2.91 7.43 0.31
CA ILE A 25 -1.98 6.72 -0.60
C ILE A 25 -2.12 7.22 -2.03
N GLN A 26 -3.32 7.55 -2.50
CA GLN A 26 -3.51 8.11 -3.84
C GLN A 26 -2.58 9.31 -4.11
N PRO A 27 -2.52 10.37 -3.26
CA PRO A 27 -1.63 11.50 -3.51
C PRO A 27 -0.14 11.13 -3.39
N VAL A 28 0.22 10.07 -2.67
CA VAL A 28 1.61 9.56 -2.63
C VAL A 28 1.98 8.97 -3.99
N LEU A 29 1.13 8.13 -4.57
CA LEU A 29 1.35 7.52 -5.88
C LEU A 29 1.32 8.56 -7.00
N GLU A 30 0.42 9.54 -6.93
CA GLU A 30 0.41 10.66 -7.88
C GLU A 30 1.70 11.48 -7.83
N LYS A 31 2.25 11.72 -6.63
CA LYS A 31 3.55 12.40 -6.45
C LYS A 31 4.72 11.60 -6.98
N MET A 32 4.66 10.26 -7.06
CA MET A 32 5.76 9.47 -7.61
C MET A 32 6.09 9.81 -9.06
N ARG A 33 5.11 10.33 -9.81
CA ARG A 33 5.29 10.77 -11.20
C ARG A 33 6.33 11.88 -11.35
N THR A 34 6.64 12.61 -10.27
CA THR A 34 7.67 13.66 -10.26
C THR A 34 9.05 13.14 -9.87
N LEU A 35 9.16 11.86 -9.46
CA LEU A 35 10.41 11.22 -9.08
C LEU A 35 11.06 10.55 -10.29
N SER A 36 12.38 10.33 -10.19
CA SER A 36 13.10 9.55 -11.20
C SER A 36 12.75 8.06 -11.09
N PRO A 37 12.67 7.32 -12.22
CA PRO A 37 12.45 5.87 -12.20
C PRO A 37 13.43 5.12 -11.29
N ALA A 38 14.72 5.53 -11.29
CA ALA A 38 15.75 4.97 -10.43
C ALA A 38 15.45 5.10 -8.92
N SER A 39 14.67 6.09 -8.50
CA SER A 39 14.25 6.23 -7.10
C SER A 39 13.16 5.23 -6.70
N ILE A 40 12.45 4.64 -7.67
CA ILE A 40 11.29 3.77 -7.48
C ILE A 40 11.65 2.29 -7.74
N SER A 41 12.47 2.03 -8.75
CA SER A 41 12.83 0.67 -9.19
C SER A 41 13.58 -0.13 -8.13
N HIS A 42 14.48 0.51 -7.36
CA HIS A 42 15.25 -0.16 -6.32
C HIS A 42 14.53 -0.18 -4.98
N ASN A 43 14.50 -1.34 -4.32
CA ASN A 43 13.74 -1.53 -3.07
C ASN A 43 14.22 -0.62 -1.95
N GLU A 44 15.54 -0.46 -1.78
CA GLU A 44 16.12 0.40 -0.73
C GLU A 44 15.75 1.87 -0.94
N SER A 45 15.90 2.38 -2.17
CA SER A 45 15.56 3.77 -2.48
C SER A 45 14.06 4.01 -2.38
N TYR A 46 13.24 3.06 -2.79
CA TYR A 46 11.78 3.14 -2.69
C TYR A 46 11.35 3.16 -1.21
N GLN A 47 11.96 2.29 -0.38
CA GLN A 47 11.70 2.26 1.05
C GLN A 47 12.03 3.60 1.72
N SER A 48 13.18 4.18 1.41
CA SER A 48 13.64 5.42 2.06
C SER A 48 12.95 6.67 1.53
N LYS A 49 12.72 6.77 0.22
CA LYS A 49 12.20 7.97 -0.44
C LYS A 49 10.67 8.02 -0.53
N VAL A 50 10.01 6.86 -0.48
CA VAL A 50 8.55 6.77 -0.58
C VAL A 50 7.94 6.16 0.66
N ILE A 51 8.25 4.89 0.95
CA ILE A 51 7.48 4.13 1.94
C ILE A 51 7.58 4.78 3.32
N THR A 52 8.79 5.15 3.74
CA THR A 52 9.02 5.73 5.07
C THR A 52 8.31 7.09 5.23
N PRO A 53 8.49 8.07 4.32
CA PRO A 53 7.72 9.32 4.39
C PRO A 53 6.20 9.13 4.31
N ALA A 54 5.72 8.25 3.43
CA ALA A 54 4.30 7.97 3.28
C ALA A 54 3.71 7.37 4.56
N LYS A 55 4.43 6.44 5.20
CA LYS A 55 4.03 5.83 6.47
C LYS A 55 3.91 6.87 7.57
N ILE A 56 4.90 7.76 7.70
CA ILE A 56 4.87 8.84 8.70
C ILE A 56 3.66 9.74 8.47
N ALA A 57 3.42 10.16 7.22
CA ALA A 57 2.28 11.00 6.87
C ALA A 57 0.94 10.31 7.16
N VAL A 58 0.80 9.04 6.81
CA VAL A 58 -0.38 8.23 7.11
C VAL A 58 -0.60 8.09 8.61
N LEU A 59 0.42 7.76 9.39
CA LEU A 59 0.31 7.61 10.85
C LEU A 59 -0.05 8.94 11.53
N ALA A 60 0.47 10.06 11.03
CA ALA A 60 0.14 11.39 11.52
C ALA A 60 -1.32 11.78 11.19
N ALA A 61 -1.80 11.40 10.00
CA ALA A 61 -3.16 11.71 9.56
C ALA A 61 -4.22 10.76 10.14
N THR A 62 -3.83 9.54 10.50
CA THR A 62 -4.74 8.48 10.91
C THR A 62 -4.53 8.14 12.38
N SER A 63 -5.35 8.73 13.25
CA SER A 63 -5.31 8.50 14.70
C SER A 63 -5.61 7.03 15.04
N GLY A 64 -4.58 6.19 15.09
CA GLY A 64 -4.66 4.81 15.54
C GLY A 64 -4.86 3.75 14.46
N LEU A 65 -4.61 4.04 13.18
CA LEU A 65 -4.65 3.01 12.13
C LEU A 65 -3.70 1.84 12.43
N SER A 66 -2.51 2.13 12.96
CA SER A 66 -1.55 1.12 13.40
C SER A 66 -2.06 0.23 14.53
N LYS A 67 -3.06 0.68 15.30
CA LYS A 67 -3.72 -0.13 16.34
C LYS A 67 -4.81 -1.03 15.78
N LEU A 68 -5.39 -0.67 14.63
CA LEU A 68 -6.44 -1.44 13.96
C LEU A 68 -5.88 -2.59 13.12
N ILE A 69 -4.63 -2.44 12.64
CA ILE A 69 -3.99 -3.40 11.73
C ILE A 69 -2.83 -4.08 12.48
N PRO A 70 -2.92 -5.37 12.80
CA PRO A 70 -1.81 -6.08 13.43
C PRO A 70 -0.61 -6.13 12.49
N GLN A 71 0.62 -5.95 13.02
CA GLN A 71 1.85 -5.88 12.21
C GLN A 71 1.76 -4.80 11.13
N PHE A 72 1.22 -3.63 11.48
CA PHE A 72 0.98 -2.53 10.54
C PHE A 72 2.20 -2.18 9.70
N ASP A 73 3.39 -2.09 10.31
CA ASP A 73 4.61 -1.69 9.61
C ASP A 73 4.97 -2.66 8.47
N GLU A 74 4.95 -3.97 8.74
CA GLU A 74 5.21 -5.00 7.74
C GLU A 74 4.14 -4.99 6.64
N LYS A 75 2.86 -4.92 7.02
CA LYS A 75 1.74 -4.87 6.07
C LYS A 75 1.77 -3.62 5.21
N PHE A 76 2.14 -2.47 5.79
CA PHE A 76 2.24 -1.22 5.06
C PHE A 76 3.38 -1.28 4.05
N ASN A 77 4.57 -1.76 4.47
CA ASN A 77 5.70 -1.95 3.56
C ASN A 77 5.33 -2.89 2.41
N HIS A 78 4.78 -4.08 2.74
CA HIS A 78 4.33 -5.06 1.76
C HIS A 78 3.31 -4.46 0.79
N CYS A 79 2.31 -3.75 1.32
CA CYS A 79 1.29 -3.07 0.54
C CYS A 79 1.92 -2.06 -0.42
N MET A 80 2.84 -1.19 0.04
CA MET A 80 3.47 -0.21 -0.86
C MET A 80 4.30 -0.87 -1.96
N PHE A 81 5.02 -1.95 -1.67
CA PHE A 81 5.72 -2.72 -2.71
C PHE A 81 4.75 -3.37 -3.72
N HIS A 82 3.64 -3.91 -3.24
CA HIS A 82 2.57 -4.43 -4.10
C HIS A 82 2.03 -3.33 -5.03
N LEU A 83 1.67 -2.17 -4.48
CA LEU A 83 1.18 -1.03 -5.25
C LEU A 83 2.19 -0.55 -6.29
N ARG A 84 3.49 -0.53 -5.96
CA ARG A 84 4.52 -0.21 -6.94
C ARG A 84 4.49 -1.17 -8.12
N ASN A 85 4.44 -2.47 -7.85
CA ASN A 85 4.53 -3.49 -8.89
C ASN A 85 3.26 -3.53 -9.76
N GLU A 86 2.09 -3.30 -9.17
CA GLU A 86 0.80 -3.38 -9.87
C GLU A 86 0.41 -2.07 -10.58
N LEU A 87 0.73 -0.93 -9.99
CA LEU A 87 0.15 0.36 -10.39
C LEU A 87 1.15 1.35 -10.97
N VAL A 88 2.44 1.06 -10.91
CA VAL A 88 3.50 1.98 -11.31
C VAL A 88 4.36 1.37 -12.42
N ASP A 89 4.45 2.09 -13.54
CA ASP A 89 5.34 1.76 -14.65
C ASP A 89 6.60 2.63 -14.58
N VAL A 90 7.74 1.96 -14.48
CA VAL A 90 9.08 2.55 -14.38
C VAL A 90 10.00 2.16 -15.54
N SER A 91 9.43 1.60 -16.63
CA SER A 91 10.19 1.09 -17.79
C SER A 91 10.76 2.20 -18.69
N GLY A 92 10.18 3.40 -18.65
CA GLY A 92 10.60 4.56 -19.44
C GLY A 92 11.39 5.60 -18.64
N ASP A 93 11.59 6.77 -19.25
CA ASP A 93 12.35 7.88 -18.65
C ASP A 93 11.63 8.59 -17.49
N THR A 94 10.31 8.38 -17.39
CA THR A 94 9.45 8.98 -16.36
C THR A 94 8.58 7.93 -15.71
N VAL A 95 8.27 8.15 -14.43
CA VAL A 95 7.35 7.28 -13.68
C VAL A 95 5.93 7.53 -14.16
N LYS A 96 5.26 6.47 -14.60
CA LYS A 96 3.86 6.48 -15.02
C LYS A 96 3.01 5.67 -14.06
N LEU A 97 1.74 6.01 -13.98
CA LEU A 97 0.73 5.18 -13.33
C LEU A 97 -0.03 4.42 -14.41
N VAL A 98 -0.50 3.21 -14.09
CA VAL A 98 -1.32 2.43 -15.02
C VAL A 98 -2.60 3.20 -15.41
N PRO A 99 -3.13 3.02 -16.65
CA PRO A 99 -4.24 3.84 -17.16
C PRO A 99 -5.50 3.87 -16.27
N ASN A 100 -5.80 2.76 -15.59
CA ASN A 100 -6.95 2.58 -14.69
C ASN A 100 -6.60 2.71 -13.21
N PHE A 101 -5.50 3.40 -12.88
CA PHE A 101 -4.94 3.48 -11.53
C PHE A 101 -5.97 3.78 -10.44
N LYS A 102 -6.83 4.79 -10.63
CA LYS A 102 -7.82 5.19 -9.61
C LYS A 102 -8.85 4.11 -9.32
N GLU A 103 -9.23 3.34 -10.34
CA GLU A 103 -10.18 2.24 -10.22
C GLU A 103 -9.51 0.99 -9.63
N ALA A 104 -8.22 0.77 -9.94
CA ALA A 104 -7.44 -0.36 -9.46
C ALA A 104 -6.92 -0.19 -8.02
N LEU A 105 -6.74 1.06 -7.56
CA LEU A 105 -6.14 1.36 -6.25
C LEU A 105 -6.87 0.71 -5.06
N PRO A 106 -8.21 0.76 -4.93
CA PRO A 106 -8.90 0.14 -3.80
C PRO A 106 -8.66 -1.37 -3.72
N GLN A 107 -8.67 -2.04 -4.88
CA GLN A 107 -8.45 -3.47 -4.97
C GLN A 107 -6.99 -3.83 -4.64
N ALA A 108 -6.02 -3.13 -5.22
CA ALA A 108 -4.61 -3.35 -4.94
C ALA A 108 -4.23 -3.05 -3.47
N LEU A 109 -4.87 -2.06 -2.84
CA LEU A 109 -4.73 -1.82 -1.40
C LEU A 109 -5.25 -3.00 -0.58
N LYS A 110 -6.43 -3.53 -0.93
CA LYS A 110 -7.03 -4.68 -0.24
C LYS A 110 -6.12 -5.91 -0.34
N GLU A 111 -5.57 -6.17 -1.52
CA GLU A 111 -4.63 -7.27 -1.76
C GLU A 111 -3.33 -7.07 -0.98
N GLY A 112 -2.70 -5.91 -1.08
CA GLY A 112 -1.42 -5.62 -0.42
C GLY A 112 -1.47 -5.64 1.12
N LEU A 113 -2.64 -5.33 1.72
CA LEU A 113 -2.86 -5.39 3.17
C LEU A 113 -3.22 -6.79 3.68
N THR A 114 -3.68 -7.66 2.79
CA THR A 114 -3.98 -9.06 3.12
C THR A 114 -2.66 -9.81 3.20
N PRO A 115 -2.35 -10.49 4.33
CA PRO A 115 -1.14 -11.28 4.40
C PRO A 115 -1.24 -12.39 3.35
N VAL A 116 -0.19 -12.55 2.52
CA VAL A 116 -0.01 -13.78 1.77
C VAL A 116 0.09 -14.88 2.81
N ASN A 117 -0.95 -15.71 2.94
CA ASN A 117 -0.82 -16.96 3.66
C ASN A 117 0.25 -17.75 2.92
N SER A 118 1.49 -17.66 3.39
CA SER A 118 2.51 -18.66 3.10
C SER A 118 2.12 -19.92 3.87
N ASN A 119 1.04 -20.57 3.44
CA ASN A 119 0.82 -21.98 3.72
C ASN A 119 1.49 -22.73 2.58
N ALA A 120 2.76 -23.05 2.83
CA ALA A 120 3.26 -24.37 2.47
C ALA A 120 2.40 -25.45 3.15
#